data_AF-A0A7M3BJ89-F1
#
_entry.id   AF-A0A7M3BJ89-F1
#
_cell.length_a   1.000
_cell.length_b   1.000
_cell.length_c   1.000
_cell.angle_alpha   90.00
_cell.angle_beta   90.00
_cell.angle_gamma   90.00
#
_symmetry.space_group_name_H-M   'P 1'
#
loop_
_entity.id
_entity.type
_entity.pdbx_description
1 polymer ?
#
loop_
_entity_poly.entity_id
_entity_poly.type
_entity_poly.pdbx_seq_one_letter_code
_entity_poly.pdbx_strand_id
1 'polypeptide(L)'
;RLNGHALQCRITTEDPEHNFIPDYGRITAYRGATGFGIRLDGGTAYSGAVITRFYDPLLEKVTAWAPTPAETIARMNRALREFRIRGVA
;
A
#
# COMPACT_ATOMS: atom_id res chain seq x y z
N ARG A 1 -27.62 0.38 8.24
CA ARG A 1 -27.64 1.53 7.30
C ARG A 1 -26.27 1.60 6.63
N LEU A 2 -26.19 1.68 5.30
CA LEU A 2 -24.91 1.87 4.59
C LEU A 2 -24.39 3.30 4.81
N ASN A 3 -23.07 3.46 4.97
CA ASN A 3 -22.44 4.76 5.22
C ASN A 3 -21.19 4.96 4.34
N GLY A 4 -21.34 5.80 3.33
CA GLY A 4 -20.27 6.19 2.41
C GLY A 4 -19.78 5.06 1.52
N HIS A 5 -18.57 5.23 0.99
CA HIS A 5 -17.91 4.35 0.05
C HIS A 5 -16.47 4.06 0.48
N ALA A 6 -16.02 2.83 0.27
CA ALA A 6 -14.64 2.43 0.52
C ALA A 6 -14.05 1.71 -0.70
N LEU A 7 -12.73 1.84 -0.88
CA LEU A 7 -11.98 1.09 -1.88
C LEU A 7 -10.62 0.66 -1.31
N GLN A 8 -10.13 -0.50 -1.73
CA GLN A 8 -8.89 -1.09 -1.22
C GLN A 8 -7.88 -1.28 -2.36
N CYS A 9 -6.63 -0.92 -2.11
CA CYS A 9 -5.47 -1.24 -2.93
C CYS A 9 -4.50 -2.13 -2.15
N ARG A 10 -3.87 -3.09 -2.83
CA ARG A 10 -2.76 -3.89 -2.30
C ARG A 10 -1.46 -3.29 -2.82
N ILE A 11 -0.57 -2.92 -1.91
CA ILE A 11 0.79 -2.52 -2.26
C ILE A 11 1.64 -3.79 -2.21
N THR A 12 2.28 -4.12 -3.33
CA THR A 12 3.12 -5.30 -3.50
C THR A 12 4.53 -4.90 -3.93
N THR A 13 5.46 -5.85 -3.93
CA THR A 13 6.80 -5.67 -4.54
C THR A 13 6.81 -6.04 -6.03
N GLU A 14 5.66 -6.22 -6.68
CA GLU A 14 5.59 -6.52 -8.12
C GLU A 14 6.01 -5.31 -8.93
N ASP A 15 7.13 -5.41 -9.66
CA ASP A 15 7.70 -4.28 -10.37
C ASP A 15 7.00 -4.06 -11.74
N PRO A 16 6.24 -2.96 -11.91
CA PRO A 16 5.55 -2.70 -13.18
C PRO A 16 6.48 -2.43 -14.36
N GLU A 17 7.73 -2.00 -14.11
CA GLU A 17 8.75 -1.78 -15.14
C GLU A 17 9.44 -3.10 -15.55
N HIS A 18 9.30 -4.15 -14.73
CA HIS A 18 9.85 -5.48 -14.97
C HIS A 18 8.76 -6.57 -14.98
N ASN A 19 7.71 -6.38 -15.80
CA ASN A 19 6.65 -7.36 -16.04
C ASN A 19 5.92 -7.86 -14.77
N PHE A 20 5.81 -7.03 -13.74
CA PHE A 20 5.23 -7.36 -12.44
C PHE A 20 5.93 -8.54 -11.75
N ILE A 21 7.22 -8.77 -12.05
CA ILE A 21 8.02 -9.74 -11.30
C ILE A 21 8.18 -9.20 -9.87
N PRO A 22 7.91 -9.99 -8.83
CA PRO A 22 8.12 -9.55 -7.48
C PRO A 22 9.60 -9.34 -7.17
N ASP A 23 9.91 -8.17 -6.62
CA ASP A 23 11.19 -7.84 -6.03
C ASP A 23 11.30 -8.34 -4.59
N TYR A 24 12.52 -8.60 -4.15
CA TYR A 24 12.83 -9.18 -2.85
C TYR A 24 14.10 -8.54 -2.30
N GLY A 25 14.15 -8.37 -0.99
CA GLY A 25 15.29 -7.73 -0.37
C GLY A 25 14.91 -7.07 0.93
N ARG A 26 15.78 -6.16 1.38
CA ARG A 26 15.57 -5.43 2.63
C ARG A 26 14.92 -4.09 2.35
N ILE A 27 13.79 -3.82 3.00
CA ILE A 27 13.19 -2.50 3.03
C ILE A 27 14.09 -1.60 3.88
N THR A 28 14.72 -0.62 3.25
CA THR A 28 15.64 0.32 3.93
C THR A 28 14.89 1.45 4.60
N ALA A 29 13.79 1.90 4.01
CA ALA A 29 12.90 2.89 4.60
C ALA A 29 11.44 2.57 4.27
N TYR A 30 10.58 2.74 5.27
CA TYR A 30 9.13 2.55 5.16
C TYR A 30 8.40 3.69 5.85
N ARG A 31 7.51 4.35 5.12
CA ARG A 31 6.58 5.35 5.67
C ARG A 31 5.23 5.22 4.98
N GLY A 32 4.24 4.74 5.71
CA GLY A 32 2.85 4.68 5.26
C GLY A 32 2.18 6.05 5.22
N ALA A 33 1.09 6.15 4.45
CA ALA A 33 0.25 7.33 4.40
C ALA A 33 -0.94 7.18 5.35
N THR A 34 -1.06 8.06 6.34
CA THR A 34 -2.13 8.05 7.35
C THR A 34 -3.03 9.28 7.23
N GLY A 35 -4.03 9.42 8.09
CA GLY A 35 -4.97 10.55 8.10
C GLY A 35 -6.43 10.10 7.98
N PHE A 36 -7.35 11.07 7.98
CA PHE A 36 -8.78 10.79 8.06
C PHE A 36 -9.27 9.85 6.95
N GLY A 37 -9.97 8.78 7.34
CA GLY A 37 -10.51 7.73 6.48
C GLY A 37 -9.48 7.03 5.58
N ILE A 38 -8.23 6.91 6.06
CA ILE A 38 -7.29 5.90 5.60
C ILE A 38 -7.15 4.84 6.69
N ARG A 39 -7.32 3.57 6.29
CA ARG A 39 -7.04 2.39 7.10
C ARG A 39 -5.87 1.65 6.45
N LEU A 40 -4.90 1.28 7.28
CA LEU A 40 -3.75 0.48 6.89
C LEU A 40 -3.82 -0.87 7.60
N ASP A 41 -3.74 -1.94 6.83
CA ASP A 41 -3.64 -3.30 7.33
C ASP A 41 -2.27 -3.84 6.88
N GLY A 42 -1.26 -3.61 7.72
CA GLY A 42 0.12 -4.01 7.45
C GLY A 42 0.29 -5.53 7.42
N GLY A 43 1.05 -6.01 6.43
CA GLY A 43 1.50 -7.40 6.35
C GLY A 43 2.93 -7.51 6.89
N THR A 44 3.91 -7.38 5.99
CA THR A 44 5.34 -7.62 6.25
C THR A 44 6.19 -6.35 6.22
N ALA A 45 5.60 -5.21 5.87
CA ALA A 45 6.34 -3.97 5.60
C ALA A 45 6.61 -3.14 6.86
N TYR A 46 7.88 -3.05 7.23
CA TYR A 46 8.41 -2.11 8.22
C TYR A 46 9.87 -1.79 7.88
N SER A 47 10.43 -0.72 8.42
CA SER A 47 11.83 -0.37 8.16
C SER A 47 12.75 -1.47 8.70
N GLY A 48 13.61 -2.02 7.83
CA GLY A 48 14.47 -3.15 8.13
C GLY A 48 13.89 -4.53 7.80
N ALA A 49 12.61 -4.62 7.41
CA ALA A 49 11.98 -5.88 7.00
C ALA A 49 12.71 -6.53 5.81
N VAL A 50 12.75 -7.86 5.79
CA VAL A 50 13.33 -8.65 4.70
C VAL A 50 12.21 -9.39 3.99
N ILE A 51 11.95 -9.03 2.74
CA ILE A 51 10.93 -9.64 1.89
C ILE A 51 11.55 -10.85 1.20
N THR A 52 10.94 -12.02 1.38
CA THR A 52 11.44 -13.30 0.84
C THR A 52 10.60 -13.77 -0.34
N ARG A 53 11.23 -14.51 -1.25
CA ARG A 53 10.65 -15.11 -2.46
C ARG A 53 9.73 -16.31 -2.30
N PHE A 54 9.42 -16.70 -1.07
CA PHE A 54 8.68 -17.93 -0.80
C PHE A 54 7.18 -17.72 -0.59
N TYR A 55 6.74 -16.47 -0.43
CA TYR A 55 5.35 -16.11 -0.12
C TYR A 55 4.84 -15.05 -1.11
N ASP A 56 3.60 -14.61 -0.90
CA ASP A 56 3.03 -13.55 -1.74
C ASP A 56 3.78 -12.22 -1.55
N PRO A 57 3.80 -11.35 -2.57
CA PRO A 57 4.59 -10.11 -2.55
C PRO A 57 3.89 -8.97 -1.80
N LEU A 58 2.91 -9.25 -0.95
CA LEU A 58 2.10 -8.24 -0.29
C LEU A 58 2.88 -7.53 0.83
N LEU A 59 2.93 -6.20 0.72
CA LEU A 59 3.51 -5.33 1.74
C LEU A 59 2.44 -4.82 2.71
N GLU A 60 1.41 -4.16 2.18
CA GLU A 60 0.34 -3.54 2.95
C GLU A 60 -0.96 -3.44 2.14
N LYS A 61 -2.10 -3.51 2.83
CA LYS A 61 -3.40 -3.16 2.25
C LYS A 61 -3.78 -1.76 2.71
N VAL A 62 -4.10 -0.90 1.75
CA VAL A 62 -4.59 0.45 2.00
C VAL A 62 -6.06 0.49 1.67
N THR A 63 -6.88 0.89 2.63
CA THR A 63 -8.32 1.10 2.42
C THR A 63 -8.65 2.57 2.66
N ALA A 64 -9.19 3.23 1.64
CA ALA A 64 -9.72 4.59 1.76
C ALA A 64 -11.23 4.54 1.94
N TRP A 65 -11.78 5.46 2.75
CA TRP A 65 -13.22 5.66 2.93
C TRP A 65 -13.57 7.14 2.85
N ALA A 66 -14.71 7.47 2.22
CA ALA A 66 -15.30 8.81 2.24
C ALA A 66 -16.83 8.76 1.97
N PRO A 67 -17.58 9.84 2.23
CA PRO A 67 -19.01 9.90 1.93
C PRO A 67 -19.36 9.71 0.45
N THR A 68 -18.48 10.12 -0.48
CA THR A 68 -18.70 10.00 -1.93
C THR A 68 -17.61 9.17 -2.62
N PRO A 69 -17.91 8.47 -3.73
CA PRO A 69 -16.91 7.66 -4.45
C PRO A 69 -15.73 8.50 -4.96
N ALA A 70 -16.01 9.70 -5.48
CA ALA A 70 -14.99 10.60 -6.00
C ALA A 70 -13.99 11.03 -4.91
N GLU A 71 -14.49 11.33 -3.71
CA GLU A 71 -13.62 11.65 -2.57
C GLU A 71 -12.82 10.43 -2.12
N THR A 72 -13.41 9.23 -2.11
CA THR A 72 -12.67 8.00 -1.78
C THR A 72 -11.52 7.76 -2.76
N ILE A 73 -11.74 7.97 -4.07
CA ILE A 73 -10.70 7.86 -5.11
C ILE A 73 -9.62 8.92 -4.92
N ALA A 74 -9.99 10.19 -4.71
CA ALA A 74 -9.03 11.27 -4.48
C ALA A 74 -8.18 11.00 -3.23
N ARG A 75 -8.79 10.47 -2.18
CA ARG A 75 -8.13 10.12 -0.93
C ARG A 75 -7.17 8.93 -1.09
N MET A 76 -7.56 7.90 -1.86
CA MET A 76 -6.65 6.80 -2.21
C MET A 76 -5.47 7.31 -3.05
N ASN A 77 -5.71 8.13 -4.08
CA ASN A 77 -4.66 8.70 -4.91
C ASN A 77 -3.65 9.52 -4.08
N ARG A 78 -4.14 10.32 -3.13
CA ARG A 78 -3.28 11.04 -2.16
C ARG A 78 -2.46 10.07 -1.33
N ALA A 79 -3.10 9.07 -0.74
CA ALA A 79 -2.42 8.11 0.12
C ALA A 79 -1.30 7.37 -0.63
N LEU A 80 -1.59 6.81 -1.81
CA LEU A 80 -0.61 6.10 -2.64
C LEU A 80 0.60 6.96 -3.00
N ARG A 81 0.40 8.26 -3.29
CA ARG A 81 1.49 9.21 -3.60
C ARG A 81 2.34 9.61 -2.39
N GLU A 82 1.83 9.47 -1.18
CA GLU A 82 2.53 9.81 0.06
C GLU A 82 3.41 8.67 0.61
N PHE A 83 3.10 7.43 0.24
CA PHE A 83 3.90 6.26 0.61
C PHE A 83 5.36 6.45 0.20
N ARG A 84 6.27 6.07 1.09
CA ARG A 84 7.69 5.97 0.79
C ARG A 84 8.17 4.60 1.19
N ILE A 85 8.49 3.79 0.20
CA ILE A 85 9.08 2.46 0.34
C ILE A 85 10.39 2.51 -0.44
N ARG A 86 11.48 2.05 0.19
CA ARG A 86 12.83 2.03 -0.39
C ARG A 86 13.47 0.68 -0.14
N GLY A 87 14.31 0.24 -1.08
CA GLY A 87 15.05 -1.02 -1.00
C GLY A 87 14.40 -2.17 -1.76
N VAL A 88 13.14 -2.02 -2.16
CA VAL A 88 12.42 -2.88 -3.11
C VAL A 88 11.61 -1.98 -4.05
N ALA A 89 11.30 -2.50 -5.24
CA ALA A 89 10.43 -1.84 -6.24
C ALA A 89 8.98 -1.62 -5.72
#